data_AF-A0A367EN81-F1
#
_entry.id   AF-A0A367EN81-F1
#
_cell.length_a   1.000
_cell.length_b   1.000
_cell.length_c   1.000
_cell.angle_alpha   90.00
_cell.angle_beta   90.00
_cell.angle_gamma   90.00
#
_symmetry.space_group_name_H-M   'P 1'
#
loop_
_entity.id
_entity.type
_entity.pdbx_description
1 polymer ?
#
loop_
_entity_poly.entity_id
_entity_poly.type
_entity_poly.pdbx_seq_one_letter_code
_entity_poly.pdbx_strand_id
1 'polypeptide(L)'
;MRAAQRLLTSAVDRKRVAERARKYVRDPIAWVIRRLKQIVWSKQQEILLAVRDHRRVAVRSGHGVGKSHTASLVAAWWLDTHEPGTAFVVTTAPTFPQVRAILWRYIRRIHKAARLPGKVNQVEWLIDDELVAYGRKPADHDESAFQGIHAEFVLVIIDEACGIPEQLWIAADALATGPECRIFAIGNPDNPASHFKRVCLPGSGWHVIGISAFDSPNLTGEAVPPKVGKALVSREWVEEKRREWGEDNPLYRSKVLGEFSEDSQWQVVRTSDVAACRIDLDKPYAPVELLPVELGVDVGGGRDETVIRERRGQVAGREWREHTDRPEVIAPMVLQAIRETGATSVKIDSNGVGFGVVGELRNMAARGLHTARISAVNVSEAPRDPARFANLRAEIWWCIGRELSEAREWDLSTMDNADDTVAQLLEPQWSLDPKGRVLVEKKDDIIERLGRSPDNADALLLAFFCPADAVTDYMEHLLRRGS
;
A
#
# COMPACT_ATOMS: atom_id res chain seq x y z
N MET A 1 13.06 -19.77 49.09
CA MET A 1 11.73 -20.20 48.61
C MET A 1 11.37 -19.69 47.21
N ARG A 2 11.32 -18.37 46.94
CA ARG A 2 10.95 -17.84 45.61
C ARG A 2 11.88 -18.27 44.45
N ALA A 3 13.18 -18.37 44.68
CA ALA A 3 14.15 -18.84 43.68
C ALA A 3 13.98 -20.34 43.33
N ALA A 4 13.81 -21.19 44.34
CA ALA A 4 13.53 -22.62 44.15
C ALA A 4 12.19 -22.85 43.45
N GLN A 5 11.17 -22.02 43.76
CA GLN A 5 9.88 -22.07 43.09
C GLN A 5 9.96 -21.61 41.63
N ARG A 6 10.74 -20.55 41.32
CA ARG A 6 11.05 -20.16 39.93
C ARG A 6 11.80 -21.24 39.18
N LEU A 7 12.80 -21.88 39.79
CA LEU A 7 13.57 -22.96 39.18
C LEU A 7 12.68 -24.17 38.88
N LEU A 8 11.80 -24.56 39.81
CA LEU A 8 10.81 -25.62 39.58
C LEU A 8 9.80 -25.26 38.48
N THR A 9 9.28 -24.03 38.46
CA THR A 9 8.38 -23.56 37.39
C THR A 9 9.09 -23.57 36.03
N SER A 10 10.32 -23.07 35.96
CA SER A 10 11.13 -23.06 34.73
C SER A 10 11.46 -24.48 34.23
N ALA A 11 11.73 -25.42 35.13
CA ALA A 11 12.02 -26.81 34.76
C ALA A 11 10.77 -27.56 34.30
N VAL A 12 9.62 -27.32 34.93
CA VAL A 12 8.32 -27.87 34.50
C VAL A 12 7.88 -27.28 33.16
N ASP A 13 8.12 -25.98 32.94
CA ASP A 13 7.86 -25.33 31.66
C ASP A 13 8.81 -25.85 30.57
N ARG A 14 10.11 -25.99 30.82
CA ARG A 14 11.09 -26.60 29.89
C ARG A 14 10.73 -28.04 29.53
N LYS A 15 10.37 -28.88 30.50
CA LYS A 15 9.98 -30.28 30.23
C LYS A 15 8.70 -30.37 29.40
N ARG A 16 7.73 -29.48 29.66
CA ARG A 16 6.52 -29.32 28.83
C ARG A 16 6.85 -28.75 27.45
N VAL A 17 7.83 -27.85 27.31
CA VAL A 17 8.28 -27.32 26.01
C VAL A 17 8.97 -28.41 25.19
N ALA A 18 9.85 -29.22 25.77
CA ALA A 18 10.51 -30.33 25.07
C ALA A 18 9.50 -31.38 24.54
N GLU A 19 8.44 -31.68 25.30
CA GLU A 19 7.36 -32.55 24.85
C GLU A 19 6.53 -31.92 23.71
N ARG A 20 6.28 -30.60 23.78
CA ARG A 20 5.62 -29.83 22.72
C ARG A 20 6.46 -29.78 21.44
N ALA A 21 7.76 -29.52 21.57
CA ALA A 21 8.72 -29.50 20.49
C ALA A 21 8.69 -30.82 19.70
N ARG A 22 8.81 -31.95 20.40
CA ARG A 22 8.73 -33.29 19.80
C ARG A 22 7.42 -33.56 19.06
N LYS A 23 6.32 -32.96 19.49
CA LYS A 23 4.98 -33.21 18.93
C LYS A 23 4.61 -32.29 17.77
N TYR A 24 5.06 -31.04 17.82
CA TYR A 24 4.53 -29.96 16.97
C TYR A 24 5.55 -29.33 16.02
N VAL A 25 6.87 -29.53 16.22
CA VAL A 25 7.91 -29.03 15.30
C VAL A 25 7.67 -29.53 13.87
N ARG A 26 7.20 -30.77 13.70
CA ARG A 26 6.97 -31.34 12.37
C ARG A 26 5.53 -31.18 11.86
N ASP A 27 4.64 -30.61 12.68
CA ASP A 27 3.21 -30.49 12.37
C ASP A 27 2.66 -29.14 12.86
N PRO A 28 2.97 -28.04 12.13
CA PRO A 28 2.47 -26.70 12.46
C PRO A 28 0.94 -26.62 12.42
N ILE A 29 0.28 -27.43 11.59
CA ILE A 29 -1.19 -27.45 11.47
C ILE A 29 -1.80 -27.99 12.77
N ALA A 30 -1.31 -29.14 13.25
CA ALA A 30 -1.76 -29.69 14.52
C ALA A 30 -1.43 -28.77 15.71
N TRP A 31 -0.35 -27.99 15.64
CA TRP A 31 -0.07 -26.96 16.64
C TRP A 31 -1.21 -25.94 16.69
N VAL A 32 -1.60 -25.34 15.55
CA VAL A 32 -2.69 -24.36 15.50
C VAL A 32 -4.00 -24.97 16.02
N ILE A 33 -4.39 -26.12 15.49
CA ILE A 33 -5.65 -26.78 15.86
C ILE A 33 -5.69 -27.13 17.35
N ARG A 34 -4.61 -27.69 17.89
CA ARG A 34 -4.63 -28.24 19.26
C ARG A 34 -4.31 -27.19 20.32
N ARG A 35 -3.42 -26.23 20.04
CA ARG A 35 -2.99 -25.20 21.00
C ARG A 35 -3.84 -23.96 20.95
N LEU A 36 -4.17 -23.47 19.75
CA LEU A 36 -4.99 -22.27 19.60
C LEU A 36 -6.48 -22.58 19.52
N LYS A 37 -6.86 -23.84 19.28
CA LYS A 37 -8.26 -24.22 18.99
C LYS A 37 -8.82 -23.41 17.82
N GLN A 38 -7.95 -23.13 16.86
CA GLN A 38 -8.26 -22.39 15.64
C GLN A 38 -8.17 -23.34 14.45
N ILE A 39 -8.85 -22.99 13.37
CA ILE A 39 -8.66 -23.64 12.08
C ILE A 39 -7.69 -22.84 11.23
N VAL A 40 -7.07 -23.51 10.27
CA VAL A 40 -6.32 -22.91 9.17
C VAL A 40 -6.88 -23.47 7.88
N TRP A 41 -7.26 -22.61 6.95
CA TRP A 41 -7.82 -23.04 5.66
C TRP A 41 -6.70 -23.45 4.69
N SER A 42 -7.06 -24.04 3.55
CA SER A 42 -6.13 -24.78 2.69
C SER A 42 -4.83 -24.06 2.36
N LYS A 43 -4.86 -22.79 1.91
CA LYS A 43 -3.63 -22.04 1.59
C LYS A 43 -2.83 -21.63 2.82
N GLN A 44 -3.46 -21.44 3.98
CA GLN A 44 -2.72 -21.21 5.23
C GLN A 44 -1.96 -22.46 5.67
N GLN A 45 -2.57 -23.64 5.49
CA GLN A 45 -1.91 -24.92 5.74
C GLN A 45 -0.69 -25.09 4.83
N GLU A 46 -0.85 -24.79 3.53
CA GLU A 46 0.25 -24.80 2.55
C GLU A 46 1.42 -23.91 2.99
N ILE A 47 1.16 -22.67 3.41
CA ILE A 47 2.21 -21.76 3.91
C ILE A 47 2.91 -22.35 5.13
N LEU A 48 2.15 -22.83 6.12
CA LEU A 48 2.71 -23.37 7.36
C LEU A 48 3.64 -24.57 7.08
N LEU A 49 3.24 -25.45 6.17
CA LEU A 49 4.06 -26.59 5.74
C LEU A 49 5.28 -26.13 4.92
N ALA A 50 5.11 -25.16 4.03
CA ALA A 50 6.21 -24.63 3.23
C ALA A 50 7.31 -24.01 4.10
N VAL A 51 6.97 -23.25 5.14
CA VAL A 51 7.97 -22.66 6.05
C VAL A 51 8.70 -23.74 6.86
N ARG A 52 8.03 -24.84 7.20
CA ARG A 52 8.68 -26.00 7.83
C ARG A 52 9.74 -26.61 6.88
N ASP A 53 9.36 -26.82 5.63
CA ASP A 53 10.13 -27.64 4.68
C ASP A 53 11.19 -26.87 3.88
N HIS A 54 11.02 -25.55 3.71
CA HIS A 54 11.87 -24.75 2.84
C HIS A 54 12.56 -23.61 3.60
N ARG A 55 13.85 -23.40 3.34
CA ARG A 55 14.63 -22.31 3.95
C ARG A 55 14.12 -20.91 3.60
N ARG A 56 13.55 -20.75 2.41
CA ARG A 56 13.12 -19.46 1.87
C ARG A 56 11.74 -19.63 1.22
N VAL A 57 10.74 -18.93 1.77
CA VAL A 57 9.34 -18.99 1.31
C VAL A 57 8.84 -17.60 1.00
N ALA A 58 8.31 -17.40 -0.21
CA ALA A 58 7.71 -16.14 -0.66
C ALA A 58 6.24 -16.36 -1.01
N VAL A 59 5.35 -15.53 -0.50
CA VAL A 59 3.91 -15.62 -0.73
C VAL A 59 3.40 -14.32 -1.33
N ARG A 60 3.15 -14.32 -2.64
CA ARG A 60 2.43 -13.23 -3.30
C ARG A 60 0.93 -13.46 -3.14
N SER A 61 0.22 -12.44 -2.71
CA SER A 61 -1.21 -12.61 -2.46
C SER A 61 -2.06 -11.36 -2.62
N GLY A 62 -3.34 -11.55 -2.89
CA GLY A 62 -4.33 -10.49 -2.91
C GLY A 62 -4.70 -9.96 -1.51
N HIS A 63 -5.63 -9.02 -1.50
CA HIS A 63 -6.19 -8.40 -0.31
C HIS A 63 -7.17 -9.32 0.43
N GLY A 64 -7.25 -9.14 1.75
CA GLY A 64 -8.24 -9.83 2.57
C GLY A 64 -8.05 -11.35 2.72
N VAL A 65 -6.89 -11.93 2.39
CA VAL A 65 -6.66 -13.39 2.54
C VAL A 65 -6.03 -13.81 3.89
N GLY A 66 -5.85 -12.87 4.82
CA GLY A 66 -5.32 -13.17 6.16
C GLY A 66 -3.80 -13.29 6.30
N LYS A 67 -3.03 -12.64 5.41
CA LYS A 67 -1.55 -12.63 5.38
C LYS A 67 -0.86 -12.49 6.76
N SER A 68 -1.03 -11.35 7.42
CA SER A 68 -0.36 -11.06 8.69
C SER A 68 -0.83 -11.96 9.82
N HIS A 69 -2.05 -12.51 9.74
CA HIS A 69 -2.49 -13.53 10.68
C HIS A 69 -1.69 -14.83 10.47
N THR A 70 -1.54 -15.30 9.24
CA THR A 70 -0.71 -16.48 8.93
C THR A 70 0.73 -16.26 9.39
N ALA A 71 1.33 -15.11 9.11
CA ALA A 71 2.68 -14.77 9.57
C ALA A 71 2.83 -14.79 11.10
N SER A 72 1.83 -14.30 11.83
CA SER A 72 1.83 -14.38 13.29
C SER A 72 1.68 -15.82 13.83
N LEU A 73 0.99 -16.71 13.11
CA LEU A 73 0.91 -18.14 13.46
C LEU A 73 2.27 -18.80 13.28
N VAL A 74 2.97 -18.52 12.17
CA VAL A 74 4.33 -19.01 11.92
C VAL A 74 5.28 -18.57 13.04
N ALA A 75 5.30 -17.27 13.39
CA ALA A 75 6.14 -16.73 14.46
C ALA A 75 5.90 -17.45 15.81
N ALA A 76 4.63 -17.59 16.18
CA ALA A 76 4.26 -18.17 17.47
C ALA A 76 4.51 -19.69 17.54
N TRP A 77 4.26 -20.40 16.43
CA TRP A 77 4.61 -21.82 16.30
C TRP A 77 6.12 -22.01 16.42
N TRP A 78 6.91 -21.18 15.75
CA TRP A 78 8.37 -21.26 15.79
C TRP A 78 8.92 -21.14 17.21
N LEU A 79 8.50 -20.11 17.96
CA LEU A 79 9.00 -19.87 19.32
C LEU A 79 8.50 -20.87 20.36
N ASP A 80 7.30 -21.44 20.19
CA ASP A 80 6.71 -22.36 21.17
C ASP A 80 7.06 -23.84 20.90
N THR A 81 7.68 -24.14 19.75
CA THR A 81 8.09 -25.49 19.37
C THR A 81 9.60 -25.72 19.37
N HIS A 82 10.42 -24.69 19.55
CA HIS A 82 11.85 -24.83 19.79
C HIS A 82 12.17 -24.65 21.28
N GLU A 83 13.31 -25.20 21.71
CA GLU A 83 13.75 -25.04 23.10
C GLU A 83 14.06 -23.55 23.39
N PRO A 84 13.71 -23.02 24.58
CA PRO A 84 14.02 -21.64 24.91
C PRO A 84 15.53 -21.38 24.79
N GLY A 85 15.89 -20.32 24.08
CA GLY A 85 17.29 -19.94 23.80
C GLY A 85 17.86 -20.51 22.49
N THR A 86 17.16 -21.42 21.78
CA THR A 86 17.65 -21.95 20.49
C THR A 86 16.99 -21.31 19.27
N ALA A 87 15.83 -20.68 19.44
CA ALA A 87 15.10 -20.01 18.36
C ALA A 87 14.94 -18.52 18.60
N PHE A 88 15.00 -17.76 17.50
CA PHE A 88 14.80 -16.31 17.52
C PHE A 88 13.94 -15.88 16.32
N VAL A 89 12.96 -15.00 16.55
CA VAL A 89 12.10 -14.46 15.48
C VAL A 89 12.34 -12.98 15.28
N VAL A 90 12.62 -12.62 14.04
CA VAL A 90 12.74 -11.24 13.59
C VAL A 90 11.57 -10.92 12.68
N THR A 91 10.90 -9.80 12.89
CA THR A 91 9.87 -9.33 11.95
C THR A 91 10.13 -7.92 11.44
N THR A 92 9.77 -7.67 10.18
CA THR A 92 9.82 -6.35 9.54
C THR A 92 8.60 -6.12 8.67
N ALA A 93 8.30 -4.85 8.40
CA ALA A 93 7.27 -4.35 7.48
C ALA A 93 7.73 -2.98 6.93
N PRO A 94 7.12 -2.45 5.85
CA PRO A 94 7.52 -1.18 5.24
C PRO A 94 7.59 -0.01 6.22
N THR A 95 6.70 0.02 7.23
CA THR A 95 6.75 1.05 8.30
C THR A 95 6.68 0.46 9.70
N PHE A 96 7.28 1.16 10.68
CA PHE A 96 7.23 0.74 12.08
C PHE A 96 5.79 0.67 12.65
N PRO A 97 4.87 1.61 12.34
CA PRO A 97 3.46 1.47 12.69
C PRO A 97 2.82 0.17 12.19
N GLN A 98 3.11 -0.29 10.97
CA GLN A 98 2.59 -1.55 10.45
C GLN A 98 3.07 -2.76 11.26
N VAL A 99 4.38 -2.82 11.57
CA VAL A 99 4.95 -3.87 12.44
C VAL A 99 4.18 -3.95 13.76
N ARG A 100 4.02 -2.81 14.44
CA ARG A 100 3.40 -2.72 15.76
C ARG A 100 1.89 -3.00 15.75
N ALA A 101 1.18 -2.41 14.79
CA ALA A 101 -0.29 -2.35 14.77
C ALA A 101 -0.94 -3.54 14.05
N ILE A 102 -0.23 -4.17 13.12
CA ILE A 102 -0.75 -5.28 12.30
C ILE A 102 -0.18 -6.61 12.82
N LEU A 103 1.06 -6.94 12.48
CA LEU A 103 1.65 -8.25 12.77
C LEU A 103 1.73 -8.54 14.28
N TRP A 104 2.34 -7.63 15.05
CA TRP A 104 2.50 -7.82 16.50
C TRP A 104 1.19 -7.78 17.27
N ARG A 105 0.14 -7.13 16.72
CA ARG A 105 -1.21 -7.21 17.28
C ARG A 105 -1.75 -8.64 17.23
N TYR A 106 -1.49 -9.39 16.16
CA TYR A 106 -1.88 -10.79 16.08
C TYR A 106 -0.99 -11.68 16.96
N ILE A 107 0.33 -11.46 17.00
CA ILE A 107 1.26 -12.19 17.87
C ILE A 107 0.79 -12.09 19.33
N ARG A 108 0.47 -10.88 19.83
CA ARG A 108 -0.07 -10.68 21.19
C ARG A 108 -1.36 -11.47 21.45
N ARG A 109 -2.28 -11.52 20.47
CA ARG A 109 -3.53 -12.27 20.60
C ARG A 109 -3.28 -13.77 20.67
N ILE A 110 -2.41 -14.29 19.81
CA ILE A 110 -2.02 -15.69 19.76
C ILE A 110 -1.29 -16.10 21.04
N HIS A 111 -0.34 -15.28 21.50
CA HIS A 111 0.38 -15.45 22.77
C HIS A 111 -0.58 -15.66 23.93
N LYS A 112 -1.53 -14.73 24.09
CA LYS A 112 -2.55 -14.78 25.14
C LYS A 112 -3.47 -16.00 24.99
N ALA A 113 -3.92 -16.30 23.77
CA ALA A 113 -4.88 -17.37 23.51
C ALA A 113 -4.29 -18.76 23.78
N ALA A 114 -3.06 -19.03 23.32
CA ALA A 114 -2.39 -20.32 23.52
C ALA A 114 -1.59 -20.40 24.84
N ARG A 115 -1.62 -19.35 25.67
CA ARG A 115 -0.85 -19.22 26.92
C ARG A 115 0.63 -19.55 26.69
N LEU A 116 1.20 -18.90 25.69
CA LEU A 116 2.58 -19.11 25.28
C LEU A 116 3.54 -18.58 26.36
N PRO A 117 4.76 -19.15 26.47
CA PRO A 117 5.71 -18.77 27.51
C PRO A 117 6.11 -17.30 27.43
N GLY A 118 6.53 -16.75 28.57
CA GLY A 118 7.09 -15.40 28.62
C GLY A 118 6.08 -14.26 28.52
N LYS A 119 6.56 -13.08 28.14
CA LYS A 119 5.80 -11.83 28.03
C LYS A 119 5.99 -11.22 26.65
N VAL A 120 4.92 -10.64 26.11
CA VAL A 120 4.92 -9.92 24.83
C VAL A 120 4.48 -8.49 25.06
N ASN A 121 5.26 -7.52 24.58
CA ASN A 121 4.92 -6.10 24.60
C ASN A 121 4.43 -5.62 23.22
N GLN A 122 4.64 -4.35 22.87
CA GLN A 122 4.21 -3.80 21.58
C GLN A 122 4.96 -4.39 20.38
N VAL A 123 6.23 -4.73 20.52
CA VAL A 123 7.09 -5.21 19.42
C VAL A 123 8.17 -6.20 19.85
N GLU A 124 8.17 -6.68 21.11
CA GLU A 124 9.16 -7.62 21.64
C GLU A 124 8.49 -8.76 22.41
N TRP A 125 9.13 -9.93 22.40
CA TRP A 125 8.77 -11.10 23.17
C TRP A 125 9.98 -11.56 23.98
N LEU A 126 9.80 -11.67 25.31
CA LEU A 126 10.80 -12.20 26.23
C LEU A 126 10.36 -13.51 26.88
N ILE A 127 11.25 -14.49 27.00
CA ILE A 127 11.07 -15.72 27.79
C ILE A 127 12.18 -15.76 28.84
N ASP A 128 11.84 -15.94 30.12
CA ASP A 128 12.82 -15.92 31.23
C ASP A 128 13.75 -14.68 31.22
N ASP A 129 13.19 -13.51 30.86
CA ASP A 129 13.88 -12.21 30.69
C ASP A 129 14.91 -12.15 29.55
N GLU A 130 15.00 -13.19 28.71
CA GLU A 130 15.76 -13.20 27.46
C GLU A 130 14.88 -12.78 26.28
N LEU A 131 15.38 -11.88 25.43
CA LEU A 131 14.69 -11.47 24.21
C LEU A 131 14.73 -12.61 23.18
N VAL A 132 13.57 -13.09 22.76
CA VAL A 132 13.45 -14.20 21.78
C VAL A 132 12.81 -13.75 20.47
N ALA A 133 12.17 -12.59 20.45
CA ALA A 133 11.70 -11.99 19.21
C ALA A 133 11.55 -10.48 19.31
N TYR A 134 11.76 -9.81 18.19
CA TYR A 134 11.37 -8.40 18.04
C TYR A 134 10.91 -8.07 16.63
N GLY A 135 10.13 -7.00 16.52
CA GLY A 135 9.75 -6.38 15.27
C GLY A 135 10.29 -4.97 15.17
N ARG A 136 10.79 -4.60 14.00
CA ARG A 136 11.21 -3.22 13.74
C ARG A 136 11.19 -2.92 12.25
N LYS A 137 11.28 -1.62 11.93
CA LYS A 137 11.62 -1.13 10.60
C LYS A 137 12.94 -0.36 10.72
N PRO A 138 14.08 -0.94 10.29
CA PRO A 138 15.34 -0.21 10.26
C PRO A 138 15.29 0.91 9.22
N ALA A 139 16.25 1.83 9.30
CA ALA A 139 16.44 2.78 8.21
C ALA A 139 16.77 2.02 6.91
N ASP A 140 16.27 2.51 5.78
CA ASP A 140 16.31 1.77 4.50
C ASP A 140 17.74 1.43 4.03
N HIS A 141 18.77 2.11 4.56
CA HIS A 141 20.19 1.90 4.25
C HIS A 141 20.98 1.20 5.37
N ASP A 142 20.35 0.80 6.47
CA ASP A 142 21.04 0.20 7.60
C ASP A 142 21.20 -1.31 7.42
N GLU A 143 22.30 -1.72 6.76
CA GLU A 143 22.69 -3.13 6.61
C GLU A 143 23.07 -3.77 7.95
N SER A 144 23.47 -2.97 8.94
CA SER A 144 23.85 -3.43 10.27
C SER A 144 22.66 -3.69 11.18
N ALA A 145 21.47 -3.29 10.74
CA ALA A 145 20.28 -3.31 11.57
C ALA A 145 20.19 -4.63 12.32
N PHE A 146 20.22 -5.77 11.61
CA PHE A 146 20.00 -7.12 12.14
C PHE A 146 21.23 -7.80 12.75
N GLN A 147 22.33 -7.10 12.98
CA GLN A 147 23.51 -7.69 13.58
C GLN A 147 23.30 -8.13 15.04
N GLY A 148 24.07 -9.14 15.46
CA GLY A 148 24.11 -9.62 16.85
C GLY A 148 23.06 -10.67 17.22
N ILE A 149 22.13 -11.00 16.31
CA ILE A 149 21.22 -12.13 16.53
C ILE A 149 21.92 -13.41 16.10
N HIS A 150 22.09 -14.33 17.04
CA HIS A 150 22.64 -15.65 16.77
C HIS A 150 21.81 -16.70 17.51
N ALA A 151 21.11 -17.55 16.78
CA ALA A 151 20.38 -18.70 17.28
C ALA A 151 20.46 -19.84 16.25
N GLU A 152 20.25 -21.08 16.68
CA GLU A 152 20.22 -22.23 15.75
C GLU A 152 19.04 -22.13 14.78
N PHE A 153 17.89 -21.69 15.29
CA PHE A 153 16.62 -21.58 14.58
C PHE A 153 16.20 -20.10 14.44
N VAL A 154 16.91 -19.33 13.62
CA VAL A 154 16.50 -17.96 13.27
C VAL A 154 15.38 -18.00 12.24
N LEU A 155 14.27 -17.31 12.50
CA LEU A 155 13.20 -17.08 11.55
C LEU A 155 13.04 -15.59 11.29
N VAL A 156 13.21 -15.17 10.04
CA VAL A 156 12.93 -13.80 9.60
C VAL A 156 11.59 -13.77 8.87
N ILE A 157 10.69 -12.90 9.33
CA ILE A 157 9.38 -12.67 8.70
C ILE A 157 9.36 -11.26 8.10
N ILE A 158 9.08 -11.21 6.80
CA ILE A 158 8.97 -9.98 6.02
C ILE A 158 7.50 -9.82 5.63
N ASP A 159 6.73 -9.03 6.39
CA ASP A 159 5.31 -8.74 6.10
C ASP A 159 5.21 -7.53 5.17
N GLU A 160 4.20 -7.51 4.30
CA GLU A 160 4.08 -6.55 3.19
C GLU A 160 5.39 -6.40 2.37
N ALA A 161 5.96 -7.56 2.03
CA ALA A 161 7.30 -7.72 1.46
C ALA A 161 7.60 -6.87 0.20
N CYS A 162 6.59 -6.47 -0.56
CA CYS A 162 6.77 -5.65 -1.76
C CYS A 162 7.27 -4.23 -1.46
N GLY A 163 6.90 -3.66 -0.31
CA GLY A 163 7.36 -2.35 0.13
C GLY A 163 8.70 -2.35 0.86
N ILE A 164 9.38 -3.50 0.94
CA ILE A 164 10.64 -3.64 1.67
C ILE A 164 11.82 -3.35 0.74
N PRO A 165 12.69 -2.38 1.07
CA PRO A 165 13.88 -2.07 0.28
C PRO A 165 14.87 -3.23 0.27
N GLU A 166 15.61 -3.37 -0.83
CA GLU A 166 16.52 -4.49 -1.08
C GLU A 166 17.58 -4.70 0.00
N GLN A 167 18.08 -3.63 0.61
CA GLN A 167 19.08 -3.67 1.68
C GLN A 167 18.57 -4.46 2.90
N LEU A 168 17.28 -4.36 3.22
CA LEU A 168 16.69 -5.13 4.32
C LEU A 168 16.53 -6.62 3.97
N TRP A 169 16.40 -6.97 2.69
CA TRP A 169 16.45 -8.36 2.23
C TRP A 169 17.86 -8.95 2.38
N ILE A 170 18.89 -8.17 2.02
CA ILE A 170 20.30 -8.55 2.21
C ILE A 170 20.58 -8.79 3.70
N ALA A 171 20.14 -7.87 4.55
CA ALA A 171 20.33 -8.00 6.00
C ALA A 171 19.53 -9.19 6.59
N ALA A 172 18.34 -9.51 6.04
CA ALA A 172 17.58 -10.70 6.40
C ALA A 172 18.29 -12.00 5.99
N ASP A 173 18.94 -12.04 4.82
CA ASP A 173 19.71 -13.21 4.38
C ASP A 173 20.98 -13.40 5.23
N ALA A 174 21.64 -12.30 5.61
CA ALA A 174 22.79 -12.30 6.50
C ALA A 174 22.48 -12.82 7.93
N LEU A 175 21.21 -12.75 8.36
CA LEU A 175 20.75 -13.38 9.60
C LEU A 175 20.56 -14.90 9.47
N ALA A 176 20.02 -15.34 8.34
CA ALA A 176 19.55 -16.70 8.15
C ALA A 176 20.65 -17.64 7.60
N THR A 177 21.86 -17.59 8.18
CA THR A 177 23.05 -18.28 7.65
C THR A 177 23.03 -19.80 7.88
N GLY A 178 22.40 -20.27 8.95
CA GLY A 178 22.33 -21.69 9.31
C GLY A 178 21.34 -22.51 8.47
N PRO A 179 21.52 -23.85 8.39
CA PRO A 179 20.62 -24.73 7.63
C PRO A 179 19.20 -24.76 8.19
N GLU A 180 19.05 -24.55 9.49
CA GLU A 180 17.76 -24.52 10.18
C GLU A 180 17.09 -23.13 10.18
N CYS A 181 17.80 -22.10 9.71
CA CYS A 181 17.23 -20.77 9.59
C CYS A 181 16.19 -20.71 8.46
N ARG A 182 15.20 -19.83 8.63
CA ARG A 182 14.08 -19.63 7.70
C ARG A 182 13.90 -18.14 7.38
N ILE A 183 13.57 -17.84 6.14
CA ILE A 183 13.05 -16.54 5.73
C ILE A 183 11.66 -16.74 5.13
N PHE A 184 10.68 -16.07 5.69
CA PHE A 184 9.29 -16.09 5.24
C PHE A 184 8.84 -14.68 4.85
N ALA A 185 8.65 -14.47 3.55
CA ALA A 185 8.16 -13.21 3.01
C ALA A 185 6.74 -13.34 2.48
N ILE A 186 5.88 -12.36 2.80
CA ILE A 186 4.49 -12.33 2.34
C ILE A 186 4.08 -10.89 2.04
N GLY A 187 3.34 -10.67 0.95
CA GLY A 187 2.92 -9.33 0.58
C GLY A 187 2.06 -9.29 -0.68
N ASN A 188 1.47 -8.14 -0.95
CA ASN A 188 0.78 -7.90 -2.21
C ASN A 188 1.79 -7.53 -3.30
N PRO A 189 1.63 -8.03 -4.53
CA PRO A 189 2.57 -7.79 -5.63
C PRO A 189 2.38 -6.41 -6.31
N ASP A 190 2.44 -5.34 -5.51
CA ASP A 190 2.09 -3.98 -5.92
C ASP A 190 3.13 -3.30 -6.82
N ASN A 191 4.40 -3.68 -6.69
CA ASN A 191 5.51 -3.06 -7.42
C ASN A 191 6.32 -4.10 -8.22
N PRO A 192 6.26 -4.09 -9.56
CA PRO A 192 7.01 -5.03 -10.40
C PRO A 192 8.52 -4.83 -10.37
N ALA A 193 9.03 -3.68 -9.92
CA ALA A 193 10.47 -3.42 -9.77
C ALA A 193 11.03 -3.88 -8.42
N SER A 194 10.18 -4.33 -7.49
CA SER A 194 10.59 -4.70 -6.13
C SER A 194 11.52 -5.93 -6.08
N HIS A 195 12.34 -6.02 -5.03
CA HIS A 195 13.09 -7.25 -4.74
C HIS A 195 12.13 -8.45 -4.52
N PHE A 196 10.94 -8.19 -3.99
CA PHE A 196 9.89 -9.19 -3.81
C PHE A 196 9.46 -9.83 -5.14
N LYS A 197 9.36 -9.07 -6.24
CA LYS A 197 9.12 -9.63 -7.58
C LYS A 197 10.23 -10.61 -7.95
N ARG A 198 11.49 -10.24 -7.76
CA ARG A 198 12.65 -11.06 -8.13
C ARG A 198 12.68 -12.40 -7.41
N VAL A 199 12.41 -12.42 -6.10
CA VAL A 199 12.34 -13.69 -5.35
C VAL A 199 11.13 -14.54 -5.72
N CYS A 200 10.06 -13.93 -6.24
CA CYS A 200 8.89 -14.64 -6.75
C CYS A 200 9.06 -15.23 -8.16
N LEU A 201 10.17 -14.97 -8.86
CA LEU A 201 10.42 -15.51 -10.21
C LEU A 201 10.86 -16.99 -10.16
N PRO A 202 10.53 -17.79 -11.20
CA PRO A 202 11.08 -19.14 -11.34
C PRO A 202 12.60 -19.14 -11.29
N GLY A 203 13.18 -20.11 -10.57
CA GLY A 203 14.64 -20.25 -10.45
C GLY A 203 15.32 -19.32 -9.42
N SER A 204 14.56 -18.50 -8.68
CA SER A 204 15.10 -17.63 -7.62
C SER A 204 15.68 -18.37 -6.41
N GLY A 205 15.46 -19.69 -6.31
CA GLY A 205 15.81 -20.50 -5.14
C GLY A 205 14.83 -20.35 -3.97
N TRP A 206 13.71 -19.64 -4.16
CA TRP A 206 12.63 -19.55 -3.18
C TRP A 206 11.50 -20.53 -3.51
N HIS A 207 10.84 -21.04 -2.46
CA HIS A 207 9.55 -21.69 -2.61
C HIS A 207 8.46 -20.62 -2.68
N VAL A 208 7.78 -20.51 -3.82
CA VAL A 208 6.83 -19.42 -4.09
C VAL A 208 5.40 -19.95 -4.08
N ILE A 209 4.52 -19.29 -3.32
CA ILE A 209 3.09 -19.58 -3.26
C ILE A 209 2.32 -18.35 -3.76
N GLY A 210 1.35 -18.57 -4.65
CA GLY A 210 0.36 -17.57 -5.05
C GLY A 210 -0.96 -17.75 -4.30
N ILE A 211 -1.59 -16.65 -3.88
CA ILE A 211 -2.94 -16.65 -3.29
C ILE A 211 -3.76 -15.50 -3.87
N SER A 212 -4.72 -15.84 -4.71
CA SER A 212 -5.73 -14.90 -5.18
C SER A 212 -6.89 -14.79 -4.19
N ALA A 213 -7.77 -13.81 -4.40
CA ALA A 213 -9.06 -13.77 -3.74
C ALA A 213 -9.88 -15.05 -4.02
N PHE A 214 -9.75 -15.62 -5.22
CA PHE A 214 -10.47 -16.83 -5.63
C PHE A 214 -10.04 -18.10 -4.89
N ASP A 215 -8.87 -18.09 -4.24
CA ASP A 215 -8.45 -19.15 -3.34
C ASP A 215 -9.09 -19.04 -1.95
N SER A 216 -9.64 -17.87 -1.59
CA SER A 216 -10.26 -17.62 -0.29
C SER A 216 -11.50 -18.52 -0.08
N PRO A 217 -11.72 -19.04 1.13
CA PRO A 217 -12.92 -19.79 1.51
C PRO A 217 -14.26 -19.19 1.08
N ASN A 218 -14.40 -17.86 1.14
CA ASN A 218 -15.63 -17.19 0.71
C ASN A 218 -15.91 -17.37 -0.80
N LEU A 219 -14.88 -17.66 -1.59
CA LEU A 219 -14.94 -17.78 -3.04
C LEU A 219 -14.85 -19.24 -3.50
N THR A 220 -14.06 -20.08 -2.83
CA THR A 220 -13.97 -21.53 -3.07
C THR A 220 -15.13 -22.32 -2.48
N GLY A 221 -15.77 -21.80 -1.42
CA GLY A 221 -16.76 -22.52 -0.63
C GLY A 221 -16.18 -23.44 0.45
N GLU A 222 -14.87 -23.37 0.72
CA GLU A 222 -14.26 -24.11 1.83
C GLU A 222 -14.94 -23.73 3.16
N ALA A 223 -15.32 -24.74 3.95
CA ALA A 223 -16.03 -24.52 5.19
C ALA A 223 -15.11 -23.89 6.25
N VAL A 224 -15.43 -22.66 6.66
CA VAL A 224 -14.75 -21.95 7.75
C VAL A 224 -15.76 -21.39 8.76
N PRO A 225 -15.38 -21.19 10.03
CA PRO A 225 -16.26 -20.54 11.00
C PRO A 225 -16.72 -19.15 10.50
N PRO A 226 -17.97 -18.74 10.77
CA PRO A 226 -18.50 -17.48 10.25
C PRO A 226 -17.66 -16.24 10.56
N LYS A 227 -16.98 -16.22 11.73
CA LYS A 227 -16.08 -15.13 12.11
C LYS A 227 -14.83 -15.05 11.23
N VAL A 228 -14.33 -16.19 10.74
CA VAL A 228 -13.22 -16.25 9.80
C VAL A 228 -13.69 -15.77 8.43
N GLY A 229 -14.81 -16.28 7.93
CA GLY A 229 -15.40 -15.83 6.66
C GLY A 229 -15.63 -14.32 6.60
N LYS A 230 -16.16 -13.71 7.67
CA LYS A 230 -16.35 -12.25 7.78
C LYS A 230 -15.06 -11.43 7.74
N ALA A 231 -13.91 -12.03 8.07
CA ALA A 231 -12.61 -11.37 8.06
C ALA A 231 -11.86 -11.58 6.73
N LEU A 232 -12.37 -12.45 5.86
CA LEU A 232 -11.80 -12.74 4.57
C LEU A 232 -12.46 -11.90 3.47
N VAL A 233 -11.77 -11.74 2.35
CA VAL A 233 -12.28 -11.04 1.15
C VAL A 233 -13.64 -11.60 0.73
N SER A 234 -14.58 -10.71 0.42
CA SER A 234 -15.94 -11.06 0.03
C SER A 234 -16.08 -11.16 -1.49
N ARG A 235 -17.11 -11.89 -1.95
CA ARG A 235 -17.41 -12.01 -3.38
C ARG A 235 -17.90 -10.69 -3.95
N GLU A 236 -18.66 -9.96 -3.15
CA GLU A 236 -19.21 -8.65 -3.48
C GLU A 236 -18.09 -7.65 -3.76
N TRP A 237 -17.05 -7.61 -2.91
CA TRP A 237 -15.91 -6.72 -3.10
C TRP A 237 -15.10 -7.06 -4.36
N VAL A 238 -14.89 -8.36 -4.64
CA VAL A 238 -14.19 -8.78 -5.87
C VAL A 238 -14.97 -8.37 -7.12
N GLU A 239 -16.28 -8.56 -7.12
CA GLU A 239 -17.14 -8.19 -8.25
C GLU A 239 -17.27 -6.67 -8.41
N GLU A 240 -17.35 -5.93 -7.30
CA GLU A 240 -17.27 -4.47 -7.28
C GLU A 240 -15.97 -4.00 -7.93
N LYS A 241 -14.81 -4.47 -7.47
CA LYS A 241 -13.51 -4.08 -8.04
C LYS A 241 -13.30 -4.57 -9.47
N ARG A 242 -13.95 -5.66 -9.89
CA ARG A 242 -13.96 -6.13 -11.28
C ARG A 242 -14.66 -5.14 -12.20
N ARG A 243 -15.84 -4.65 -11.79
CA ARG A 243 -16.60 -3.63 -12.53
C ARG A 243 -15.95 -2.26 -12.49
N GLU A 244 -15.46 -1.90 -11.31
CA GLU A 244 -14.83 -0.60 -11.11
C GLU A 244 -13.51 -0.55 -11.85
N TRP A 245 -12.54 -1.43 -11.57
CA TRP A 245 -11.19 -1.31 -12.10
C TRP A 245 -10.96 -1.98 -13.46
N GLY A 246 -11.68 -3.06 -13.76
CA GLY A 246 -11.37 -3.94 -14.88
C GLY A 246 -10.27 -4.96 -14.53
N GLU A 247 -10.35 -6.16 -15.13
CA GLU A 247 -9.47 -7.29 -14.78
C GLU A 247 -8.02 -7.12 -15.23
N ASP A 248 -7.81 -6.39 -16.32
CA ASP A 248 -6.48 -6.11 -16.88
C ASP A 248 -5.76 -4.97 -16.13
N ASN A 249 -6.47 -4.20 -15.31
CA ASN A 249 -5.87 -3.10 -14.55
C ASN A 249 -4.81 -3.64 -13.59
N PRO A 250 -3.61 -3.03 -13.52
CA PRO A 250 -2.53 -3.51 -12.66
C PRO A 250 -2.92 -3.66 -11.20
N LEU A 251 -3.81 -2.80 -10.70
CA LEU A 251 -4.30 -2.84 -9.34
C LEU A 251 -5.23 -4.04 -9.10
N TYR A 252 -6.12 -4.37 -10.03
CA TYR A 252 -6.96 -5.58 -9.91
C TYR A 252 -6.09 -6.84 -9.89
N ARG A 253 -5.12 -6.93 -10.80
CA ARG A 253 -4.16 -8.04 -10.85
C ARG A 253 -3.40 -8.20 -9.53
N SER A 254 -2.94 -7.11 -8.91
CA SER A 254 -2.28 -7.19 -7.61
C SER A 254 -3.24 -7.54 -6.47
N LYS A 255 -4.30 -6.73 -6.29
CA LYS A 255 -5.15 -6.77 -5.09
C LYS A 255 -6.15 -7.92 -5.10
N VAL A 256 -6.56 -8.41 -6.28
CA VAL A 256 -7.51 -9.52 -6.41
C VAL A 256 -6.77 -10.80 -6.80
N LEU A 257 -6.01 -10.79 -7.89
CA LEU A 257 -5.38 -12.01 -8.40
C LEU A 257 -4.10 -12.40 -7.63
N GLY A 258 -3.52 -11.46 -6.87
CA GLY A 258 -2.23 -11.71 -6.22
C GLY A 258 -1.10 -11.89 -7.24
N GLU A 259 -1.16 -11.16 -8.36
CA GLU A 259 -0.20 -11.20 -9.45
C GLU A 259 0.51 -9.87 -9.64
N PHE A 260 1.80 -9.93 -9.96
CA PHE A 260 2.53 -8.76 -10.42
C PHE A 260 2.09 -8.40 -11.83
N SER A 261 1.95 -7.11 -12.08
CA SER A 261 1.71 -6.54 -13.41
C SER A 261 2.98 -5.87 -13.90
N GLU A 262 3.35 -6.10 -15.16
CA GLU A 262 4.50 -5.43 -15.75
C GLU A 262 4.13 -3.99 -16.13
N ASP A 263 5.11 -3.09 -16.09
CA ASP A 263 4.89 -1.73 -16.60
C ASP A 263 4.70 -1.79 -18.11
N SER A 264 3.57 -1.26 -18.57
CA SER A 264 3.34 -1.09 -20.01
C SER A 264 4.13 0.09 -20.53
N GLN A 265 4.79 -0.07 -21.69
CA GLN A 265 5.48 1.05 -22.35
C GLN A 265 4.52 2.18 -22.75
N TRP A 266 3.24 1.84 -22.95
CA TRP A 266 2.20 2.77 -23.35
C TRP A 266 1.52 3.45 -22.17
N GLN A 267 1.71 2.99 -20.93
CA GLN A 267 1.15 3.67 -19.77
C GLN A 267 1.82 5.03 -19.57
N VAL A 268 1.02 6.07 -19.35
CA VAL A 268 1.54 7.39 -18.97
C VAL A 268 2.29 7.28 -17.65
N VAL A 269 1.59 6.82 -16.62
CA VAL A 269 2.09 6.67 -15.26
C VAL A 269 2.40 5.19 -15.01
N ARG A 270 3.64 4.88 -14.64
CA ARG A 270 4.08 3.50 -14.43
C ARG A 270 3.62 2.97 -13.08
N THR A 271 3.32 1.67 -13.04
CA THR A 271 2.88 0.97 -11.83
C THR A 271 3.95 1.03 -10.75
N SER A 272 5.22 0.79 -11.13
CA SER A 272 6.36 0.81 -10.20
C SER A 272 6.56 2.16 -9.51
N ASP A 273 6.43 3.27 -10.25
CA ASP A 273 6.63 4.63 -9.72
C ASP A 273 5.51 5.05 -8.75
N VAL A 274 4.25 4.81 -9.13
CA VAL A 274 3.10 5.12 -8.25
C VAL A 274 3.11 4.25 -7.00
N ALA A 275 3.44 2.96 -7.13
CA ALA A 275 3.56 2.08 -5.97
C ALA A 275 4.60 2.59 -4.95
N ALA A 276 5.69 3.20 -5.42
CA ALA A 276 6.69 3.81 -4.54
C ALA A 276 6.17 5.07 -3.83
N CYS A 277 5.31 5.87 -4.48
CA CYS A 277 4.70 7.08 -3.90
C CYS A 277 3.59 6.78 -2.88
N ARG A 278 3.21 5.51 -2.70
CA ARG A 278 2.18 5.05 -1.76
C ARG A 278 2.75 4.47 -0.46
N ILE A 279 4.07 4.43 -0.32
CA ILE A 279 4.71 3.94 0.90
C ILE A 279 4.67 5.07 1.94
N ASP A 280 3.97 4.83 3.04
CA ASP A 280 3.91 5.74 4.19
C ASP A 280 5.32 6.15 4.65
N LEU A 281 5.51 7.44 4.93
CA LEU A 281 6.72 7.92 5.57
C LEU A 281 6.75 7.60 7.06
N ASP A 282 7.94 7.28 7.59
CA ASP A 282 8.12 7.04 9.03
C ASP A 282 7.88 8.29 9.87
N LYS A 283 8.19 9.47 9.30
CA LYS A 283 8.06 10.76 9.96
C LYS A 283 6.92 11.53 9.31
N PRO A 284 5.92 11.99 10.09
CA PRO A 284 4.87 12.84 9.56
C PRO A 284 5.46 14.20 9.17
N TYR A 285 4.88 14.81 8.14
CA TYR A 285 5.19 16.17 7.72
C TYR A 285 4.95 17.17 8.85
N ALA A 286 5.87 18.12 8.99
CA ALA A 286 5.65 19.30 9.80
C ALA A 286 4.51 20.15 9.20
N PRO A 287 3.75 20.90 10.01
CA PRO A 287 2.64 21.71 9.50
C PRO A 287 3.01 22.69 8.37
N VAL A 288 4.25 23.19 8.34
CA VAL A 288 4.75 24.07 7.28
C VAL A 288 4.96 23.35 5.95
N GLU A 289 5.29 22.06 5.98
CA GLU A 289 5.49 21.21 4.79
C GLU A 289 4.14 20.79 4.17
N LEU A 290 3.03 21.01 4.88
CA LEU A 290 1.66 20.76 4.41
C LEU A 290 1.03 21.99 3.74
N LEU A 291 1.80 23.06 3.54
CA LEU A 291 1.38 24.27 2.83
C LEU A 291 2.06 24.36 1.44
N PRO A 292 1.43 24.99 0.44
CA PRO A 292 0.07 25.51 0.45
C PRO A 292 -0.99 24.40 0.45
N VAL A 293 -2.23 24.75 0.80
CA VAL A 293 -3.40 23.87 0.62
C VAL A 293 -4.12 24.31 -0.65
N GLU A 294 -4.33 23.38 -1.57
CA GLU A 294 -4.90 23.67 -2.89
C GLU A 294 -5.92 22.60 -3.29
N LEU A 295 -6.84 22.98 -4.18
CA LEU A 295 -7.87 22.10 -4.72
C LEU A 295 -7.72 21.95 -6.23
N GLY A 296 -7.86 20.73 -6.72
CA GLY A 296 -8.12 20.43 -8.13
C GLY A 296 -9.55 19.96 -8.30
N VAL A 297 -10.22 20.38 -9.36
CA VAL A 297 -11.63 20.07 -9.63
C VAL A 297 -11.77 19.60 -11.07
N ASP A 298 -12.10 18.32 -11.26
CA ASP A 298 -12.59 17.81 -12.53
C ASP A 298 -14.12 17.86 -12.54
N VAL A 299 -14.71 18.48 -13.57
CA VAL A 299 -16.14 18.75 -13.64
C VAL A 299 -16.79 17.79 -14.63
N GLY A 300 -17.66 16.92 -14.10
CA GLY A 300 -18.40 15.96 -14.89
C GLY A 300 -19.49 16.61 -15.74
N GLY A 301 -19.67 16.12 -16.96
CA GLY A 301 -20.73 16.56 -17.89
C GLY A 301 -22.10 15.89 -17.66
N GLY A 302 -22.33 15.33 -16.47
CA GLY A 302 -23.60 14.69 -16.08
C GLY A 302 -23.67 13.18 -16.33
N ARG A 303 -22.83 12.66 -17.23
CA ARG A 303 -22.54 11.22 -17.34
C ARG A 303 -21.38 10.81 -16.42
N ASP A 304 -20.44 11.72 -16.20
CA ASP A 304 -19.21 11.51 -15.44
C ASP A 304 -19.36 12.14 -14.04
N GLU A 305 -18.54 11.72 -13.08
CA GLU A 305 -18.55 12.30 -11.73
C GLU A 305 -17.84 13.67 -11.72
N THR A 306 -18.34 14.58 -10.89
CA THR A 306 -17.57 15.78 -10.50
C THR A 306 -16.75 15.46 -9.27
N VAL A 307 -15.42 15.64 -9.34
CA VAL A 307 -14.49 15.29 -8.25
C VAL A 307 -13.65 16.50 -7.85
N ILE A 308 -13.53 16.71 -6.54
CA ILE A 308 -12.63 17.69 -5.93
C ILE A 308 -11.55 16.94 -5.17
N ARG A 309 -10.29 17.30 -5.39
CA ARG A 309 -9.13 16.74 -4.68
C ARG A 309 -8.33 17.80 -3.95
N GLU A 310 -8.00 17.50 -2.69
CA GLU A 310 -7.12 18.32 -1.86
C GLU A 310 -5.65 17.92 -2.07
N ARG A 311 -4.80 18.94 -2.15
CA ARG A 311 -3.35 18.84 -1.99
C ARG A 311 -2.91 19.68 -0.80
N ARG A 312 -2.01 19.15 0.02
CA ARG A 312 -1.35 19.83 1.15
C ARG A 312 0.17 19.74 1.00
N GLY A 313 0.80 20.81 0.51
CA GLY A 313 2.21 20.74 0.09
C GLY A 313 2.40 19.65 -0.97
N GLN A 314 3.17 18.60 -0.66
CA GLN A 314 3.34 17.45 -1.55
C GLN A 314 2.36 16.29 -1.32
N VAL A 315 1.48 16.40 -0.31
CA VAL A 315 0.61 15.30 0.13
C VAL A 315 -0.77 15.40 -0.52
N ALA A 316 -1.20 14.32 -1.17
CA ALA A 316 -2.58 14.18 -1.63
C ALA A 316 -3.51 13.86 -0.46
N GLY A 317 -4.63 14.55 -0.38
CA GLY A 317 -5.51 14.55 0.79
C GLY A 317 -6.94 14.08 0.49
N ARG A 318 -7.88 14.83 1.05
CA ARG A 318 -9.31 14.55 1.01
C ARG A 318 -9.90 14.61 -0.40
N GLU A 319 -11.11 14.07 -0.49
CA GLU A 319 -11.92 14.03 -1.69
C GLU A 319 -13.37 14.45 -1.40
N TRP A 320 -13.98 15.13 -2.37
CA TRP A 320 -15.43 15.32 -2.44
C TRP A 320 -15.90 14.92 -3.84
N ARG A 321 -17.06 14.27 -3.93
CA ARG A 321 -17.63 13.82 -5.21
C ARG A 321 -19.13 14.03 -5.26
N GLU A 322 -19.64 14.29 -6.45
CA GLU A 322 -21.07 14.36 -6.73
C GLU A 322 -21.32 14.00 -8.20
N HIS A 323 -22.45 13.32 -8.46
CA HIS A 323 -22.85 12.97 -9.81
C HIS A 323 -23.81 14.02 -10.37
N THR A 324 -23.25 15.14 -10.85
CA THR A 324 -24.02 16.27 -11.36
C THR A 324 -23.22 17.11 -12.36
N ASP A 325 -23.94 17.75 -13.28
CA ASP A 325 -23.48 18.75 -14.25
C ASP A 325 -23.95 20.17 -13.91
N ARG A 326 -24.50 20.40 -12.71
CA ARG A 326 -25.17 21.66 -12.35
C ARG A 326 -24.22 22.61 -11.63
N PRO A 327 -23.79 23.75 -12.23
CA PRO A 327 -22.87 24.68 -11.58
C PRO A 327 -23.36 25.20 -10.23
N GLU A 328 -24.68 25.37 -10.07
CA GLU A 328 -25.31 25.82 -8.82
C GLU A 328 -25.25 24.79 -7.68
N VAL A 329 -24.91 23.53 -7.97
CA VAL A 329 -24.65 22.48 -6.98
C VAL A 329 -23.14 22.35 -6.73
N ILE A 330 -22.36 22.36 -7.81
CA ILE A 330 -20.91 22.17 -7.77
C ILE A 330 -20.19 23.33 -7.06
N ALA A 331 -20.55 24.58 -7.37
CA ALA A 331 -19.87 25.74 -6.77
C ALA A 331 -20.02 25.81 -5.24
N PRO A 332 -21.22 25.56 -4.64
CA PRO A 332 -21.35 25.39 -3.20
C PRO A 332 -20.51 24.26 -2.61
N MET A 333 -20.39 23.12 -3.30
CA MET A 333 -19.53 22.00 -2.86
C MET A 333 -18.05 22.41 -2.83
N VAL A 334 -17.57 23.11 -3.86
CA VAL A 334 -16.21 23.66 -3.88
C VAL A 334 -16.01 24.69 -2.77
N LEU A 335 -16.99 25.57 -2.52
CA LEU A 335 -16.94 26.53 -1.43
C LEU A 335 -16.85 25.84 -0.05
N GLN A 336 -17.59 24.75 0.15
CA GLN A 336 -17.48 23.94 1.37
C GLN A 336 -16.08 23.35 1.51
N ALA A 337 -15.54 22.74 0.45
CA ALA A 337 -14.18 22.21 0.46
C ALA A 337 -13.15 23.30 0.79
N ILE A 338 -13.26 24.51 0.22
CA ILE A 338 -12.38 25.66 0.57
C ILE A 338 -12.44 25.96 2.08
N ARG A 339 -13.64 25.99 2.67
CA ARG A 339 -13.82 26.31 4.10
C ARG A 339 -13.27 25.22 5.02
N GLU A 340 -13.44 23.96 4.65
CA GLU A 340 -12.96 22.80 5.42
C GLU A 340 -11.44 22.59 5.32
N THR A 341 -10.81 23.15 4.28
CA THR A 341 -9.39 22.93 3.97
C THR A 341 -8.54 24.16 4.26
N GLY A 342 -9.11 25.35 4.16
CA GLY A 342 -8.36 26.59 4.11
C GLY A 342 -7.62 26.77 2.77
N ALA A 343 -8.10 26.14 1.69
CA ALA A 343 -7.42 26.17 0.40
C ALA A 343 -7.22 27.60 -0.12
N THR A 344 -6.02 27.87 -0.60
CA THR A 344 -5.61 29.18 -1.13
C THR A 344 -5.78 29.27 -2.65
N SER A 345 -5.85 28.13 -3.34
CA SER A 345 -6.03 28.06 -4.79
C SER A 345 -6.94 26.90 -5.17
N VAL A 346 -7.77 27.11 -6.19
CA VAL A 346 -8.64 26.10 -6.81
C VAL A 346 -8.41 26.10 -8.31
N LYS A 347 -8.04 24.95 -8.88
CA LYS A 347 -7.78 24.74 -10.31
C LYS A 347 -8.89 23.86 -10.86
N ILE A 348 -9.65 24.37 -11.81
CA ILE A 348 -10.89 23.75 -12.30
C ILE A 348 -10.74 23.45 -13.77
N ASP A 349 -11.04 22.21 -14.20
CA ASP A 349 -11.20 21.94 -15.64
C ASP A 349 -12.36 22.79 -16.15
N SER A 350 -12.04 23.77 -17.00
CA SER A 350 -13.03 24.73 -17.50
C SER A 350 -13.75 24.27 -18.77
N ASN A 351 -13.50 23.06 -19.25
CA ASN A 351 -14.23 22.52 -20.39
C ASN A 351 -15.73 22.38 -20.08
N GLY A 352 -16.58 22.85 -21.00
CA GLY A 352 -18.03 22.74 -20.89
C GLY A 352 -18.60 23.39 -19.62
N VAL A 353 -19.18 22.56 -18.74
CA VAL A 353 -19.84 22.97 -17.48
C VAL A 353 -18.89 23.72 -16.55
N GLY A 354 -17.60 23.36 -16.55
CA GLY A 354 -16.62 23.93 -15.64
C GLY A 354 -16.44 25.44 -15.76
N PHE A 355 -16.66 26.02 -16.95
CA PHE A 355 -16.65 27.47 -17.14
C PHE A 355 -17.71 28.18 -16.28
N GLY A 356 -18.90 27.58 -16.17
CA GLY A 356 -19.98 28.11 -15.32
C GLY A 356 -19.60 28.05 -13.83
N VAL A 357 -18.99 26.94 -13.39
CA VAL A 357 -18.51 26.78 -12.01
C VAL A 357 -17.46 27.84 -11.65
N VAL A 358 -16.52 28.10 -12.55
CA VAL A 358 -15.51 29.17 -12.40
C VAL A 358 -16.19 30.53 -12.22
N GLY A 359 -17.21 30.84 -13.04
CA GLY A 359 -17.96 32.09 -12.95
C GLY A 359 -18.67 32.25 -11.59
N GLU A 360 -19.36 31.22 -11.14
CA GLU A 360 -20.05 31.21 -9.84
C GLU A 360 -19.08 31.39 -8.67
N LEU A 361 -17.94 30.69 -8.67
CA LEU A 361 -16.94 30.86 -7.61
C LEU A 361 -16.32 32.27 -7.61
N ARG A 362 -16.05 32.85 -8.78
CA ARG A 362 -15.59 34.25 -8.86
C ARG A 362 -16.63 35.24 -8.33
N ASN A 363 -17.92 35.01 -8.62
CA ASN A 363 -19.01 35.80 -8.04
C ASN A 363 -19.06 35.64 -6.51
N MET A 364 -18.90 34.42 -6.00
CA MET A 364 -18.82 34.15 -4.55
C MET A 364 -17.64 34.85 -3.89
N ALA A 365 -16.47 34.88 -4.54
CA ALA A 365 -15.30 35.64 -4.09
C ALA A 365 -15.57 37.15 -4.04
N ALA A 366 -16.22 37.71 -5.07
CA ALA A 366 -16.59 39.13 -5.11
C ALA A 366 -17.57 39.52 -4.00
N ARG A 367 -18.39 38.58 -3.51
CA ARG A 367 -19.25 38.74 -2.33
C ARG A 367 -18.54 38.49 -0.99
N GLY A 368 -17.24 38.20 -1.00
CA GLY A 368 -16.44 37.93 0.20
C GLY A 368 -16.69 36.57 0.85
N LEU A 369 -17.24 35.58 0.13
CA LEU A 369 -17.51 34.25 0.69
C LEU A 369 -16.27 33.36 0.82
N HIS A 370 -15.23 33.67 0.04
CA HIS A 370 -13.89 33.07 0.13
C HIS A 370 -12.85 34.01 -0.49
N THR A 371 -11.57 33.72 -0.23
CA THR A 371 -10.41 34.47 -0.78
C THR A 371 -9.52 33.62 -1.68
N ALA A 372 -9.85 32.34 -1.89
CA ALA A 372 -9.09 31.44 -2.75
C ALA A 372 -8.99 31.95 -4.21
N ARG A 373 -7.81 31.81 -4.81
CA ARG A 373 -7.59 32.08 -6.24
C ARG A 373 -8.29 31.02 -7.09
N ILE A 374 -9.11 31.43 -8.06
CA ILE A 374 -9.83 30.53 -8.97
C ILE A 374 -9.19 30.55 -10.36
N SER A 375 -8.52 29.46 -10.72
CA SER A 375 -7.86 29.26 -12.00
C SER A 375 -8.69 28.32 -12.89
N ALA A 376 -9.13 28.83 -14.03
CA ALA A 376 -9.71 28.03 -15.10
C ALA A 376 -8.58 27.33 -15.86
N VAL A 377 -8.65 26.02 -16.00
CA VAL A 377 -7.66 25.21 -16.72
C VAL A 377 -8.38 24.53 -17.87
N ASN A 378 -8.09 24.93 -19.10
CA ASN A 378 -8.62 24.23 -20.27
C ASN A 378 -7.57 23.24 -20.77
N VAL A 379 -7.76 21.96 -20.45
CA VAL A 379 -6.78 20.90 -20.77
C VAL A 379 -6.63 20.65 -22.28
N SER A 380 -7.51 21.20 -23.11
CA SER A 380 -7.44 21.13 -24.58
C SER A 380 -6.57 22.23 -25.19
N GLU A 381 -6.13 23.22 -24.41
CA GLU A 381 -5.29 24.32 -24.88
C GLU A 381 -3.84 23.90 -25.16
N ALA A 382 -3.07 24.84 -25.72
CA ALA A 382 -1.66 24.65 -25.97
C ALA A 382 -0.89 24.42 -24.64
N PRO A 383 0.07 23.49 -24.62
CA PRO A 383 0.93 23.27 -23.46
C PRO A 383 1.97 24.39 -23.37
N ARG A 384 2.68 24.47 -22.24
CA ARG A 384 3.81 25.41 -22.04
C ARG A 384 5.02 25.01 -22.87
N ASP A 385 5.23 23.71 -23.03
CA ASP A 385 6.24 23.15 -23.92
C ASP A 385 5.58 22.50 -25.16
N PRO A 386 5.24 23.29 -26.20
CA PRO A 386 4.62 22.79 -27.43
C PRO A 386 5.57 22.01 -28.33
N ALA A 387 6.88 22.01 -28.02
CA ALA A 387 7.85 21.17 -28.70
C ALA A 387 7.80 19.73 -28.16
N ARG A 388 7.44 19.56 -26.89
CA ARG A 388 7.36 18.26 -26.22
C ARG A 388 5.96 17.66 -26.18
N PHE A 389 4.93 18.48 -25.99
CA PHE A 389 3.56 18.02 -25.75
C PHE A 389 2.59 18.44 -26.86
N ALA A 390 1.58 17.59 -27.12
CA ALA A 390 0.54 17.89 -28.11
C ALA A 390 -0.50 18.90 -27.60
N ASN A 391 -0.84 18.84 -26.31
CA ASN A 391 -1.83 19.68 -25.63
C ASN A 391 -1.54 19.74 -24.11
N LEU A 392 -2.25 20.62 -23.40
CA LEU A 392 -2.07 20.80 -21.95
C LEU A 392 -2.41 19.53 -21.15
N ARG A 393 -3.40 18.73 -21.57
CA ARG A 393 -3.69 17.41 -20.96
C ARG A 393 -2.44 16.54 -20.95
N ALA A 394 -1.76 16.41 -22.10
CA ALA A 394 -0.55 15.61 -22.21
C ALA A 394 0.56 16.13 -21.30
N GLU A 395 0.74 17.45 -21.21
CA GLU A 395 1.71 18.07 -20.30
C GLU A 395 1.39 17.79 -18.83
N ILE A 396 0.13 17.97 -18.40
CA ILE A 396 -0.27 17.73 -17.00
C ILE A 396 -0.07 16.26 -16.62
N TRP A 397 -0.57 15.34 -17.44
CA TRP A 397 -0.45 13.91 -17.20
C TRP A 397 1.01 13.45 -17.18
N TRP A 398 1.85 14.02 -18.05
CA TRP A 398 3.26 13.66 -18.09
C TRP A 398 4.06 14.30 -16.95
N CYS A 399 4.02 15.62 -16.79
CA CYS A 399 4.84 16.30 -15.79
C CYS A 399 4.36 16.05 -14.36
N ILE A 400 3.05 16.01 -14.13
CA ILE A 400 2.51 15.80 -12.79
C ILE A 400 2.36 14.30 -12.53
N GLY A 401 1.67 13.57 -13.40
CA GLY A 401 1.40 12.16 -13.17
C GLY A 401 2.66 11.31 -13.24
N ARG A 402 3.41 11.43 -14.35
CA ARG A 402 4.60 10.59 -14.59
C ARG A 402 5.84 11.11 -13.87
N GLU A 403 6.28 12.34 -14.15
CA GLU A 403 7.58 12.82 -13.65
C GLU A 403 7.60 12.98 -12.12
N LEU A 404 6.54 13.46 -11.46
CA LEU A 404 6.51 13.51 -9.99
C LEU A 404 6.50 12.09 -9.38
N SER A 405 5.86 11.11 -10.03
CA SER A 405 5.91 9.72 -9.56
C SER A 405 7.32 9.15 -9.70
N GLU A 406 7.97 9.36 -10.85
CA GLU A 406 9.34 8.92 -11.11
C GLU A 406 10.33 9.54 -10.11
N ALA A 407 10.18 10.84 -9.82
CA ALA A 407 11.03 11.58 -8.89
C ALA A 407 10.64 11.40 -7.42
N ARG A 408 9.48 10.79 -7.13
CA ARG A 408 8.88 10.68 -5.78
C ARG A 408 8.65 12.04 -5.11
N GLU A 409 8.19 13.02 -5.89
CA GLU A 409 7.98 14.42 -5.46
C GLU A 409 6.54 14.70 -5.00
N TRP A 410 5.73 13.65 -4.89
CA TRP A 410 4.41 13.70 -4.28
C TRP A 410 4.15 12.46 -3.41
N ASP A 411 3.29 12.63 -2.41
CA ASP A 411 2.96 11.61 -1.44
C ASP A 411 1.48 11.23 -1.57
N LEU A 412 1.24 9.97 -1.94
CA LEU A 412 -0.08 9.39 -2.15
C LEU A 412 -0.45 8.39 -1.04
N SER A 413 0.37 8.26 0.01
CA SER A 413 0.25 7.23 1.03
C SER A 413 -0.98 7.41 1.93
N THR A 414 -1.35 8.66 2.21
CA THR A 414 -2.48 9.02 3.09
C THR A 414 -3.71 9.54 2.36
N MET A 415 -3.77 9.38 1.03
CA MET A 415 -4.86 9.89 0.20
C MET A 415 -6.17 9.12 0.44
N ASP A 416 -7.29 9.83 0.53
CA ASP A 416 -8.62 9.18 0.59
C ASP A 416 -8.89 8.43 -0.72
N ASN A 417 -9.53 7.26 -0.67
CA ASN A 417 -9.83 6.44 -1.87
C ASN A 417 -8.60 6.20 -2.76
N ALA A 418 -7.44 5.93 -2.13
CA ALA A 418 -6.16 5.77 -2.82
C ALA A 418 -6.21 4.71 -3.92
N ASP A 419 -6.83 3.56 -3.66
CA ASP A 419 -6.90 2.46 -4.64
C ASP A 419 -7.69 2.85 -5.89
N ASP A 420 -8.85 3.49 -5.76
CA ASP A 420 -9.66 3.87 -6.93
C ASP A 420 -8.97 4.95 -7.76
N THR A 421 -8.31 5.92 -7.12
CA THR A 421 -7.57 6.98 -7.80
C THR A 421 -6.33 6.45 -8.51
N VAL A 422 -5.60 5.53 -7.87
CA VAL A 422 -4.44 4.87 -8.46
C VAL A 422 -4.86 3.97 -9.62
N ALA A 423 -5.98 3.26 -9.49
CA ALA A 423 -6.54 2.50 -10.60
C ALA A 423 -6.75 3.41 -11.82
N GLN A 424 -7.30 4.62 -11.63
CA GLN A 424 -7.46 5.60 -12.70
C GLN A 424 -6.14 6.19 -13.23
N LEU A 425 -5.14 6.43 -12.37
CA LEU A 425 -3.80 6.92 -12.81
C LEU A 425 -3.09 5.94 -13.75
N LEU A 426 -3.33 4.64 -13.60
CA LEU A 426 -2.66 3.58 -14.35
C LEU A 426 -3.32 3.23 -15.70
N GLU A 427 -4.46 3.86 -16.02
CA GLU A 427 -5.24 3.55 -17.23
C GLU A 427 -4.82 4.31 -18.49
N PRO A 428 -4.53 5.64 -18.44
CA PRO A 428 -4.29 6.40 -19.66
C PRO A 428 -3.05 5.93 -20.38
N GLN A 429 -3.20 5.81 -21.69
CA GLN A 429 -2.09 5.49 -22.57
C GLN A 429 -1.52 6.75 -23.23
N TRP A 430 -0.25 6.72 -23.59
CA TRP A 430 0.39 7.76 -24.38
C TRP A 430 0.89 7.21 -25.72
N SER A 431 1.03 8.11 -26.67
CA SER A 431 1.59 7.87 -27.99
C SER A 431 2.37 9.10 -28.46
N LEU A 432 3.02 9.00 -29.62
CA LEU A 432 3.61 10.15 -30.29
C LEU A 432 2.67 10.62 -31.41
N ASP A 433 2.40 11.93 -31.44
CA ASP A 433 1.72 12.53 -32.57
C ASP A 433 2.63 12.54 -33.83
N PRO A 434 2.12 12.90 -35.03
CA PRO A 434 2.94 12.94 -36.25
C PRO A 434 4.14 13.90 -36.20
N LYS A 435 4.19 14.80 -35.22
CA LYS A 435 5.31 15.74 -34.99
C LYS A 435 6.29 15.22 -33.94
N GLY A 436 6.12 14.00 -33.44
CA GLY A 436 6.97 13.39 -32.42
C GLY A 436 6.72 13.92 -31.01
N ARG A 437 5.57 14.54 -30.76
CA ARG A 437 5.20 15.10 -29.44
C ARG A 437 4.38 14.10 -28.65
N VAL A 438 4.50 14.12 -27.33
CA VAL A 438 3.71 13.27 -26.43
C VAL A 438 2.23 13.65 -26.55
N LEU A 439 1.41 12.65 -26.81
CA LEU A 439 -0.05 12.72 -26.84
C LEU A 439 -0.62 11.69 -25.87
N VAL A 440 -1.47 12.15 -24.94
CA VAL A 440 -2.18 11.28 -24.00
C VAL A 440 -3.58 10.97 -24.54
N GLU A 441 -4.03 9.74 -24.34
CA GLU A 441 -5.36 9.22 -24.68
C GLU A 441 -6.46 10.19 -24.22
N LYS A 442 -7.45 10.41 -25.09
CA LYS A 442 -8.56 11.32 -24.77
C LYS A 442 -9.49 10.69 -23.75
N LYS A 443 -10.16 11.52 -22.95
CA LYS A 443 -11.14 11.08 -21.96
C LYS A 443 -12.25 10.22 -22.58
N ASP A 444 -12.79 10.65 -23.73
CA ASP A 444 -13.82 9.89 -24.46
C ASP A 444 -13.34 8.49 -24.90
N ASP A 445 -12.09 8.37 -25.36
CA ASP A 445 -11.51 7.09 -25.81
C ASP A 445 -11.32 6.15 -24.60
N ILE A 446 -10.91 6.68 -23.44
CA ILE A 446 -10.83 5.92 -22.18
C ILE A 446 -12.22 5.42 -21.77
N ILE A 447 -13.25 6.27 -21.87
CA ILE A 447 -14.64 5.90 -21.55
C ILE A 447 -15.15 4.83 -22.51
N GLU A 448 -14.83 4.90 -23.81
CA GLU A 448 -15.21 3.87 -24.77
C GLU A 448 -14.54 2.53 -24.46
N ARG A 449 -13.25 2.55 -24.09
CA ARG A 449 -12.46 1.35 -23.78
C ARG A 449 -12.85 0.70 -22.45
N LEU A 450 -13.12 1.51 -21.42
CA LEU A 450 -13.27 1.04 -20.03
C LEU A 450 -14.66 1.21 -19.45
N GLY A 451 -15.54 1.97 -20.12
CA GLY A 451 -16.88 2.28 -19.64
C GLY A 451 -16.93 3.35 -18.53
N ARG A 452 -15.80 4.00 -18.20
CA ARG A 452 -15.67 4.97 -17.11
C ARG A 452 -14.60 6.03 -17.39
N SER A 453 -14.74 7.18 -16.77
CA SER A 453 -13.81 8.32 -16.82
C SER A 453 -12.77 8.28 -15.69
N PRO A 454 -11.57 8.86 -15.88
CA PRO A 454 -10.54 8.98 -14.84
C PRO A 454 -10.67 10.26 -14.01
N ASP A 455 -11.90 10.61 -13.58
CA ASP A 455 -12.21 11.94 -13.01
C ASP A 455 -11.38 12.28 -11.75
N ASN A 456 -11.12 11.26 -10.94
CA ASN A 456 -10.39 11.40 -9.69
C ASN A 456 -8.90 11.64 -9.92
N ALA A 457 -8.33 10.93 -10.90
CA ALA A 457 -6.97 11.17 -11.34
C ALA A 457 -6.83 12.56 -11.99
N ASP A 458 -7.75 12.96 -12.87
CA ASP A 458 -7.73 14.30 -13.48
C ASP A 458 -7.81 15.41 -12.41
N ALA A 459 -8.71 15.29 -11.42
CA ALA A 459 -8.80 16.22 -10.29
C ALA A 459 -7.52 16.26 -9.44
N LEU A 460 -6.90 15.11 -9.17
CA LEU A 460 -5.63 15.02 -8.44
C LEU A 460 -4.52 15.77 -9.19
N LEU A 461 -4.37 15.54 -10.50
CA LEU A 461 -3.34 16.19 -11.31
C LEU A 461 -3.56 17.71 -11.35
N LEU A 462 -4.80 18.18 -11.44
CA LEU A 462 -5.13 19.60 -11.34
C LEU A 462 -4.76 20.21 -9.99
N ALA A 463 -4.89 19.47 -8.89
CA ALA A 463 -4.53 19.95 -7.56
C ALA A 463 -3.02 20.27 -7.45
N PHE A 464 -2.18 19.47 -8.13
CA PHE A 464 -0.73 19.65 -8.20
C PHE A 464 -0.27 20.56 -9.35
N PHE A 465 -1.09 20.79 -10.36
CA PHE A 465 -0.79 21.71 -11.45
C PHE A 465 -0.68 23.16 -10.95
N CYS A 466 0.35 23.89 -11.37
CA CYS A 466 0.52 25.31 -11.06
C CYS A 466 0.35 26.14 -12.33
N PRO A 467 -0.81 26.78 -12.56
CA PRO A 467 -1.06 27.69 -13.69
C PRO A 467 0.01 28.78 -13.85
N ALA A 468 0.24 29.26 -15.09
CA ALA A 468 1.29 30.24 -15.39
C ALA A 468 1.07 31.61 -14.73
N ASP A 469 -0.18 31.95 -14.43
CA ASP A 469 -0.61 33.13 -13.67
C ASP A 469 -0.45 32.96 -12.14
N ALA A 470 0.00 31.79 -11.68
CA ALA A 470 0.03 31.41 -10.27
C ALA A 470 1.43 31.24 -9.65
N VAL A 471 2.50 31.65 -10.34
CA VAL A 471 3.88 31.54 -9.83
C VAL A 471 3.97 32.17 -8.44
N THR A 472 4.23 31.33 -7.45
CA THR A 472 4.64 31.71 -6.10
C THR A 472 6.05 31.17 -5.88
N ASP A 473 6.82 31.84 -5.01
CA ASP A 473 8.24 31.54 -4.74
C ASP A 473 8.53 30.06 -4.43
N TYR A 474 7.54 29.31 -3.89
CA TYR A 474 7.63 27.87 -3.63
C TYR A 474 7.74 27.03 -4.91
N MET A 475 7.00 27.37 -5.97
CA MET A 475 7.01 26.61 -7.24
C MET A 475 8.23 26.97 -8.10
N GLU A 476 8.73 28.21 -8.02
CA GLU A 476 10.03 28.54 -8.62
C GLU A 476 11.17 27.72 -7.99
N HIS A 477 11.09 27.43 -6.70
CA HIS A 477 12.10 26.60 -6.02
C HIS A 477 12.12 25.15 -6.53
N LEU A 478 10.95 24.56 -6.79
CA LEU A 478 10.86 23.20 -7.35
C LEU A 478 11.29 23.16 -8.82
N LEU A 479 10.86 24.12 -9.64
CA LEU A 479 11.14 24.15 -11.08
C LEU A 479 12.59 24.56 -11.42
N ARG A 480 13.27 25.39 -10.61
CA ARG A 480 14.66 25.83 -10.87
C ARG A 480 15.73 24.77 -10.56
N ARG A 481 15.37 23.61 -10.00
CA ARG A 481 16.32 22.51 -9.78
C ARG A 481 16.53 21.60 -10.99
N GLY A 482 15.77 21.83 -12.07
CA GLY A 482 15.87 21.11 -13.33
C GLY A 482 16.62 21.83 -14.46
N SER A 483 17.31 22.94 -14.18
CA SER A 483 18.17 23.65 -15.15
C SER A 483 19.64 23.42 -14.91
#